data_AF-A0A961ILM6-F1
#
_entry.id   AF-A0A961ILM6-F1
#
_cell.length_a   1.000
_cell.length_b   1.000
_cell.length_c   1.000
_cell.angle_alpha   90.00
_cell.angle_beta   90.00
_cell.angle_gamma   90.00
#
_symmetry.space_group_name_H-M   'P 1'
#
loop_
_entity.id
_entity.type
_entity.pdbx_description
1 polymer ?
#
loop_
_entity_poly.entity_id
_entity_poly.type
_entity_poly.pdbx_seq_one_letter_code
_entity_poly.pdbx_strand_id
1 'polypeptide(L)'
;MSEVDRSGCGRQSENAKPGGIMQLIGLLLIAIGPGILLAIYVWRRDILRPEPWIALHLTFWCGVVIGVVLVSFWSLAGPGLRAFPILSGPVTQAFLLAGLLEEGAKYAALRFLIVRLRDFDELSDGPVYGAVLAAGFATLENLFFVLPGGLDLGFARAALSIPLHVGCGALSGAWVARAHFGLSGSSKAMVYGLLAASLFHGVFNLAVSLDFPRFVPLAFMVLVALAFLVLGLVHSARRADQVRGAAREARPGKIFIFEMGLALSFIGIGAGLQFYQWNRTGTEWILPMLLTVAGLLALAASTRKGSGFDRMQ
;
A
#
# COMPACT_ATOMS: atom_id res chain seq x y z
N MET A 1 62.10 -44.57 -28.96
CA MET A 1 62.42 -43.57 -27.91
C MET A 1 62.08 -42.21 -28.49
N SER A 2 61.16 -41.40 -27.97
CA SER A 2 60.42 -41.46 -26.71
C SER A 2 59.23 -40.49 -26.79
N GLU A 3 58.09 -40.99 -26.31
CA GLU A 3 56.98 -40.29 -25.63
C GLU A 3 56.25 -39.13 -26.31
N VAL A 4 55.11 -39.52 -26.90
CA VAL A 4 53.89 -38.72 -26.96
C VAL A 4 53.29 -38.68 -25.55
N ASP A 5 53.38 -37.53 -24.87
CA ASP A 5 52.71 -37.33 -23.59
C ASP A 5 51.20 -37.12 -23.80
N ARG A 6 50.44 -38.20 -23.58
CA ARG A 6 48.99 -38.18 -23.36
C ARG A 6 48.74 -38.36 -21.87
N SER A 7 48.76 -37.28 -21.09
CA SER A 7 48.19 -37.31 -19.75
C SER A 7 47.71 -35.92 -19.30
N GLY A 8 46.41 -35.67 -19.48
CA GLY A 8 45.81 -34.40 -19.07
C GLY A 8 44.30 -34.29 -19.17
N CYS A 9 43.57 -35.42 -19.26
CA CYS A 9 42.11 -35.40 -19.04
C CYS A 9 41.85 -35.45 -17.53
N GLY A 10 42.23 -34.37 -16.85
CA GLY A 10 41.95 -34.12 -15.44
C GLY A 10 40.54 -33.55 -15.32
N ARG A 11 39.61 -34.43 -14.97
CA ARG A 11 38.23 -34.14 -14.60
C ARG A 11 38.19 -33.01 -13.56
N GLN A 12 37.91 -31.77 -13.98
CA GLN A 12 37.57 -30.68 -13.06
C GLN A 12 36.16 -30.94 -12.50
N SER A 13 36.04 -31.87 -11.56
CA SER A 13 35.00 -31.74 -10.54
C SER A 13 35.51 -30.67 -9.58
N GLU A 14 35.25 -29.41 -9.91
CA GLU A 14 35.44 -28.31 -8.97
C GLU A 14 34.53 -28.55 -7.78
N ASN A 15 35.12 -29.14 -6.74
CA ASN A 15 34.61 -29.07 -5.39
C ASN A 15 34.38 -27.59 -5.09
N ALA A 16 33.11 -27.16 -5.07
CA ALA A 16 32.74 -25.84 -4.59
C ALA A 16 33.37 -25.67 -3.21
N LYS A 17 34.40 -24.82 -3.09
CA LYS A 17 35.05 -24.53 -1.81
C LYS A 17 33.95 -24.17 -0.80
N PRO A 18 34.01 -24.63 0.46
CA PRO A 18 32.99 -24.34 1.48
C PRO A 18 32.62 -22.85 1.60
N GLY A 19 33.56 -21.95 1.26
CA GLY A 19 33.32 -20.51 1.20
C GLY A 19 32.34 -20.05 0.12
N GLY A 20 32.24 -20.74 -1.03
CA GLY A 20 31.38 -20.32 -2.15
C GLY A 20 29.89 -20.48 -1.86
N ILE A 21 29.49 -21.62 -1.28
CA ILE A 21 28.08 -21.87 -0.92
C ILE A 21 27.66 -20.95 0.25
N MET A 22 28.50 -20.83 1.29
CA MET A 22 28.22 -19.95 2.42
C MET A 22 28.12 -18.48 1.99
N GLN A 23 29.00 -18.03 1.10
CA GLN A 23 28.95 -16.68 0.54
C GLN A 23 27.70 -16.46 -0.30
N LEU A 24 27.33 -17.41 -1.16
CA LEU A 24 26.10 -17.33 -1.96
C LEU A 24 24.86 -17.22 -1.04
N ILE A 25 24.80 -18.04 0.01
CA ILE A 25 23.71 -17.95 1.00
C ILE A 25 23.69 -16.56 1.63
N GLY A 26 24.84 -16.02 2.05
CA GLY A 26 24.94 -14.66 2.59
C GLY A 26 24.42 -13.58 1.63
N LEU A 27 24.79 -13.66 0.35
CA LEU A 27 24.34 -12.73 -0.69
C LEU A 27 22.82 -12.81 -0.89
N LEU A 28 22.25 -14.02 -0.96
CA LEU A 28 20.81 -14.20 -1.12
C LEU A 28 20.04 -13.67 0.10
N LEU A 29 20.54 -13.92 1.32
CA LEU A 29 19.91 -13.44 2.55
C LEU A 29 19.88 -11.91 2.63
N ILE A 30 21.00 -11.24 2.33
CA ILE A 30 21.04 -9.77 2.38
C ILE A 30 20.33 -9.13 1.17
N ALA A 31 20.30 -9.81 0.03
CA ALA A 31 19.54 -9.36 -1.14
C ALA A 31 18.03 -9.38 -0.89
N ILE A 32 17.52 -10.46 -0.30
CA ILE A 32 16.08 -10.76 -0.23
C ILE A 32 15.47 -10.38 1.14
N GLY A 33 16.16 -10.74 2.22
CA GLY A 33 15.65 -10.65 3.59
C GLY A 33 15.13 -9.26 3.96
N PRO A 34 15.88 -8.16 3.76
CA PRO A 34 15.47 -6.82 4.19
C PRO A 34 14.16 -6.35 3.54
N GLY A 35 13.94 -6.64 2.25
CA GLY A 35 12.71 -6.27 1.55
C GLY A 35 11.48 -7.01 2.09
N ILE A 36 11.60 -8.32 2.33
CA ILE A 36 10.54 -9.12 2.95
C ILE A 36 10.26 -8.64 4.39
N LEU A 37 11.31 -8.43 5.19
CA LEU A 37 11.17 -7.99 6.57
C LEU A 37 10.48 -6.63 6.66
N LEU A 38 10.80 -5.70 5.76
CA LEU A 38 10.18 -4.38 5.73
C LEU A 38 8.71 -4.44 5.28
N ALA A 39 8.36 -5.31 4.33
CA ALA A 39 6.97 -5.57 3.96
C ALA A 39 6.17 -6.14 5.15
N ILE A 40 6.73 -7.11 5.88
CA ILE A 40 6.12 -7.67 7.09
C ILE A 40 5.98 -6.60 8.18
N TYR A 41 6.99 -5.75 8.37
CA TYR A 41 6.95 -4.67 9.34
C TYR A 41 5.81 -3.70 9.03
N VAL A 42 5.65 -3.27 7.78
CA VAL A 42 4.56 -2.37 7.38
C VAL A 42 3.20 -3.01 7.59
N TRP A 43 3.02 -4.28 7.19
CA TRP A 43 1.78 -5.01 7.42
C TRP A 43 1.40 -5.07 8.90
N ARG A 44 2.36 -5.37 9.79
CA ARG A 44 2.10 -5.42 11.24
C ARG A 44 1.78 -4.07 11.88
N ARG A 45 2.08 -2.96 11.20
CA ARG A 45 1.79 -1.61 11.68
C ARG A 45 0.41 -1.12 11.27
N ASP A 46 -0.29 -1.87 10.43
CA ASP A 46 -1.68 -1.63 10.10
C ASP A 46 -2.59 -2.26 11.16
N ILE A 47 -3.02 -1.44 12.11
CA ILE A 47 -3.69 -1.89 13.35
C ILE A 47 -5.20 -1.68 13.28
N LEU A 48 -5.70 -0.75 12.44
CA LEU A 48 -7.13 -0.41 12.41
C LEU A 48 -7.95 -1.49 11.71
N ARG A 49 -7.58 -1.83 10.46
CA ARG A 49 -8.17 -2.92 9.68
C ARG A 49 -7.07 -3.62 8.88
N PRO A 50 -6.40 -4.63 9.46
CA PRO A 50 -5.28 -5.28 8.80
C PRO A 50 -5.69 -5.89 7.46
N GLU A 51 -4.94 -5.54 6.42
CA GLU A 51 -5.13 -6.10 5.08
C GLU A 51 -4.96 -7.63 5.04
N PRO A 52 -5.74 -8.35 4.20
CA PRO A 52 -5.62 -9.78 4.07
C PRO A 52 -4.26 -10.14 3.46
N TRP A 53 -3.58 -11.12 4.06
CA TRP A 53 -2.24 -11.52 3.66
C TRP A 53 -2.11 -11.80 2.15
N ILE A 54 -3.14 -12.41 1.53
CA ILE A 54 -3.17 -12.70 0.09
C ILE A 54 -3.03 -11.44 -0.76
N ALA A 55 -3.74 -10.36 -0.43
CA ALA A 55 -3.67 -9.11 -1.18
C ALA A 55 -2.28 -8.49 -1.11
N LEU A 56 -1.63 -8.58 0.06
CA LEU A 56 -0.26 -8.11 0.26
C LEU A 56 0.76 -8.97 -0.50
N HIS A 57 0.60 -10.29 -0.52
CA HIS A 57 1.45 -11.17 -1.32
C HIS A 57 1.33 -10.89 -2.82
N LEU A 58 0.12 -10.73 -3.34
CA LEU A 58 -0.10 -10.37 -4.75
C LEU A 58 0.53 -9.01 -5.08
N THR A 59 0.41 -8.06 -4.16
CA THR A 59 0.99 -6.72 -4.31
C THR A 59 2.52 -6.76 -4.30
N PHE A 60 3.14 -7.55 -3.41
CA PHE A 60 4.59 -7.75 -3.35
C PHE A 60 5.11 -8.37 -4.65
N TRP A 61 4.49 -9.46 -5.12
CA TRP A 61 4.90 -10.13 -6.36
C TRP A 61 4.66 -9.27 -7.60
N CYS A 62 3.62 -8.42 -7.62
CA CYS A 62 3.46 -7.42 -8.66
C CYS A 62 4.67 -6.47 -8.72
N GLY A 63 5.18 -6.03 -7.56
CA GLY A 63 6.42 -5.28 -7.44
C GLY A 63 7.64 -6.01 -8.04
N VAL A 64 7.80 -7.29 -7.71
CA VAL A 64 8.86 -8.14 -8.28
C VAL A 64 8.74 -8.19 -9.81
N VAL A 65 7.55 -8.44 -10.35
CA VAL A 65 7.32 -8.49 -11.81
C VAL A 65 7.69 -7.17 -12.49
N ILE A 66 7.33 -6.02 -11.89
CA ILE A 66 7.73 -4.70 -12.42
C ILE A 66 9.25 -4.57 -12.46
N GLY A 67 9.94 -5.02 -11.41
CA GLY A 67 11.40 -5.02 -11.39
C GLY A 67 11.98 -5.90 -12.49
N VAL A 68 11.40 -7.08 -12.77
CA VAL A 68 11.87 -7.96 -13.86
C VAL A 68 11.72 -7.23 -15.20
N VAL A 69 10.56 -6.60 -15.43
CA VAL A 69 10.29 -5.85 -16.66
C VAL A 69 11.28 -4.71 -16.83
N LEU A 70 11.53 -3.92 -15.79
CA LEU A 70 12.43 -2.78 -15.86
C LEU A 70 13.90 -3.20 -16.01
N VAL A 71 14.37 -4.21 -15.27
CA VAL A 71 15.73 -4.75 -15.46
C VAL A 71 15.92 -5.30 -16.87
N SER A 72 14.90 -5.99 -17.41
CA SER A 72 14.94 -6.50 -18.79
C SER A 72 14.97 -5.36 -19.81
N PHE A 73 14.16 -4.32 -19.60
CA PHE A 73 14.17 -3.11 -20.41
C PHE A 73 15.55 -2.43 -20.41
N TRP A 74 16.16 -2.26 -19.23
CA TRP A 74 17.49 -1.65 -19.11
C TRP A 74 18.60 -2.49 -19.74
N SER A 75 18.49 -3.82 -19.66
CA SER A 75 19.44 -4.73 -20.27
C SER A 75 19.41 -4.65 -21.80
N LEU A 76 18.22 -4.50 -22.38
CA LEU A 76 18.04 -4.45 -23.83
C LEU A 76 18.23 -3.04 -24.41
N ALA A 77 17.55 -2.04 -23.85
CA ALA A 77 17.52 -0.68 -24.37
C ALA A 77 18.59 0.24 -23.78
N GLY A 78 19.12 -0.08 -22.59
CA GLY A 78 20.06 0.77 -21.85
C GLY A 78 21.33 1.14 -22.63
N PRO A 79 22.01 0.22 -23.34
CA PRO A 79 23.17 0.58 -24.16
C PRO A 79 22.84 1.61 -25.25
N GLY A 80 21.70 1.46 -25.93
CA GLY A 80 21.24 2.41 -26.94
C GLY A 80 20.85 3.76 -26.35
N LEU A 81 20.16 3.78 -25.20
CA LEU A 81 19.81 5.03 -24.51
C LEU A 81 21.06 5.80 -24.06
N ARG A 82 22.07 5.10 -23.55
CA ARG A 82 23.34 5.72 -23.13
C ARG A 82 24.20 6.24 -24.28
N ALA A 83 23.92 5.87 -25.52
CA ALA A 83 24.57 6.45 -26.69
C ALA A 83 24.15 7.90 -26.96
N PHE A 84 23.00 8.34 -26.41
CA PHE A 84 22.55 9.73 -26.52
C PHE A 84 23.11 10.57 -25.35
N PRO A 85 23.95 11.58 -25.61
CA PRO A 85 24.61 12.36 -24.55
C PRO A 85 23.66 13.03 -23.55
N ILE A 86 22.46 13.43 -24.02
CA ILE A 86 21.44 14.03 -23.16
C ILE A 86 20.86 13.04 -22.12
N LEU A 87 20.92 11.74 -22.42
CA LEU A 87 20.42 10.68 -21.55
C LEU A 87 21.50 10.05 -20.67
N SER A 88 22.78 10.20 -21.02
CA SER A 88 23.89 9.55 -20.29
C SER A 88 24.36 10.31 -19.04
N GLY A 89 23.97 11.57 -18.86
CA GLY A 89 24.37 12.38 -17.71
C GLY A 89 23.80 11.89 -16.37
N PRO A 90 24.53 12.05 -15.25
CA PRO A 90 24.13 11.53 -13.94
C PRO A 90 22.79 12.08 -13.45
N VAL A 91 22.49 13.35 -13.74
CA VAL A 91 21.19 13.96 -13.41
C VAL A 91 20.05 13.30 -14.20
N THR A 92 20.21 13.10 -15.51
CA THR A 92 19.18 12.44 -16.33
C THR A 92 18.99 10.99 -15.91
N GLN A 93 20.08 10.26 -15.65
CA GLN A 93 20.03 8.89 -15.14
C GLN A 93 19.28 8.82 -13.79
N ALA A 94 19.59 9.72 -12.86
CA ALA A 94 18.98 9.71 -11.53
C ALA A 94 17.50 10.12 -11.54
N PHE A 95 17.14 11.21 -12.22
CA PHE A 95 15.79 11.76 -12.16
C PHE A 95 14.82 11.20 -13.19
N LEU A 96 15.26 11.09 -14.45
CA LEU A 96 14.37 10.66 -15.52
C LEU A 96 14.30 9.14 -15.62
N LEU A 97 15.47 8.49 -15.65
CA LEU A 97 15.54 7.06 -15.89
C LEU A 97 15.24 6.26 -14.63
N ALA A 98 15.93 6.52 -13.52
CA ALA A 98 15.63 5.83 -12.27
C ALA A 98 14.40 6.42 -11.58
N GLY A 99 14.41 7.71 -11.25
CA GLY A 99 13.31 8.35 -10.52
C GLY A 99 11.97 8.23 -11.22
N LEU A 100 11.83 8.82 -12.42
CA LEU A 100 10.52 8.92 -13.06
C LEU A 100 10.04 7.60 -13.67
N LEU A 101 10.88 6.83 -14.38
CA LEU A 101 10.41 5.59 -15.00
C LEU A 101 10.15 4.49 -13.96
N GLU A 102 10.98 4.33 -12.94
CA GLU A 102 10.77 3.27 -11.95
C GLU A 102 9.61 3.60 -11.01
N GLU A 103 9.53 4.84 -10.49
CA GLU A 103 8.37 5.26 -9.70
C GLU A 103 7.11 5.32 -10.56
N GLY A 104 7.21 5.71 -11.83
CA GLY A 104 6.10 5.72 -12.79
C GLY A 104 5.52 4.32 -13.03
N ALA A 105 6.38 3.31 -13.23
CA ALA A 105 5.96 1.93 -13.43
C ALA A 105 5.27 1.37 -12.17
N LYS A 106 5.86 1.60 -10.99
CA LYS A 106 5.27 1.20 -9.70
C LYS A 106 3.94 1.91 -9.45
N TYR A 107 3.88 3.21 -9.69
CA TYR A 107 2.67 4.02 -9.55
C TYR A 107 1.55 3.53 -10.48
N ALA A 108 1.88 3.23 -11.74
CA ALA A 108 0.91 2.69 -12.69
C ALA A 108 0.34 1.37 -12.19
N ALA A 109 1.20 0.43 -11.80
CA ALA A 109 0.76 -0.84 -11.23
C ALA A 109 -0.10 -0.65 -9.98
N LEU A 110 0.28 0.27 -9.09
CA LEU A 110 -0.49 0.61 -7.90
C LEU A 110 -1.92 1.05 -8.25
N ARG A 111 -2.02 1.95 -9.23
CA ARG A 111 -3.26 2.54 -9.70
C ARG A 111 -4.12 1.56 -10.50
N PHE A 112 -3.56 0.51 -11.08
CA PHE A 112 -4.33 -0.51 -11.79
C PHE A 112 -4.71 -1.69 -10.89
N LEU A 113 -3.84 -2.12 -9.98
CA LEU A 113 -4.07 -3.28 -9.13
C LEU A 113 -4.93 -2.92 -7.92
N ILE A 114 -4.46 -2.00 -7.07
CA ILE A 114 -4.99 -1.84 -5.71
C ILE A 114 -6.37 -1.20 -5.70
N VAL A 115 -6.63 -0.26 -6.60
CA VAL A 115 -7.97 0.36 -6.72
C VAL A 115 -9.07 -0.62 -7.14
N ARG A 116 -8.71 -1.83 -7.56
CA ARG A 116 -9.63 -2.92 -7.91
C ARG A 116 -9.72 -3.98 -6.82
N LEU A 117 -8.86 -3.92 -5.80
CA LEU A 117 -8.97 -4.80 -4.64
C LEU A 117 -10.20 -4.42 -3.85
N ARG A 118 -10.99 -5.43 -3.48
CA ARG A 118 -12.20 -5.22 -2.67
C ARG A 118 -11.85 -4.67 -1.30
N ASP A 119 -10.69 -5.05 -0.78
CA ASP A 119 -10.24 -4.73 0.56
C ASP A 119 -9.56 -3.35 0.65
N PHE A 120 -9.36 -2.66 -0.49
CA PHE A 120 -8.90 -1.26 -0.51
C PHE A 120 -10.07 -0.31 -0.20
N ASP A 121 -10.37 -0.12 1.07
CA ASP A 121 -11.55 0.61 1.54
C ASP A 121 -11.27 1.79 2.51
N GLU A 122 -10.03 1.90 2.99
CA GLU A 122 -9.49 2.99 3.79
C GLU A 122 -8.41 3.82 3.07
N LEU A 123 -8.20 5.05 3.54
CA LEU A 123 -7.09 5.88 3.07
C LEU A 123 -5.74 5.36 3.58
N SER A 124 -5.70 4.71 4.75
CA SER A 124 -4.49 4.11 5.33
C SER A 124 -3.92 2.95 4.52
N ASP A 125 -4.75 2.28 3.72
CA ASP A 125 -4.38 1.12 2.91
C ASP A 125 -3.40 1.51 1.80
N GLY A 126 -3.56 2.72 1.25
CA GLY A 126 -2.74 3.22 0.15
C GLY A 126 -1.24 3.15 0.45
N PRO A 127 -0.77 3.82 1.51
CA PRO A 127 0.61 3.70 1.97
C PRO A 127 1.08 2.25 2.22
N VAL A 128 0.22 1.39 2.76
CA VAL A 128 0.56 -0.02 3.06
C VAL A 128 0.81 -0.79 1.78
N TYR A 129 -0.14 -0.79 0.85
CA TYR A 129 0.02 -1.47 -0.43
C TYR A 129 1.16 -0.86 -1.27
N GLY A 130 1.32 0.47 -1.23
CA GLY A 130 2.42 1.15 -1.89
C GLY A 130 3.80 0.72 -1.39
N ALA A 131 3.96 0.67 -0.07
CA ALA A 131 5.17 0.17 0.58
C ALA A 131 5.45 -1.29 0.21
N VAL A 132 4.45 -2.16 0.23
CA VAL A 132 4.61 -3.60 -0.06
C VAL A 132 4.96 -3.85 -1.52
N LEU A 133 4.33 -3.13 -2.45
CA LEU A 133 4.67 -3.19 -3.88
C LEU A 133 6.13 -2.77 -4.09
N ALA A 134 6.54 -1.65 -3.49
CA ALA A 134 7.89 -1.16 -3.64
C ALA A 134 8.93 -2.05 -2.92
N ALA A 135 8.56 -2.72 -1.83
CA ALA A 135 9.42 -3.71 -1.18
C ALA A 135 9.71 -4.91 -2.09
N GLY A 136 8.72 -5.39 -2.84
CA GLY A 136 8.90 -6.44 -3.85
C GLY A 136 9.81 -6.00 -4.99
N PHE A 137 9.59 -4.79 -5.52
CA PHE A 137 10.47 -4.19 -6.53
C PHE A 137 11.92 -4.08 -6.03
N ALA A 138 12.10 -3.50 -4.84
CA ALA A 138 13.42 -3.30 -4.24
C ALA A 138 14.13 -4.61 -3.92
N THR A 139 13.39 -5.67 -3.55
CA THR A 139 13.94 -7.02 -3.33
C THR A 139 14.61 -7.55 -4.58
N LEU A 140 13.91 -7.47 -5.72
CA LEU A 140 14.45 -7.92 -6.98
C LEU A 140 15.63 -7.06 -7.45
N GLU A 141 15.47 -5.74 -7.39
CA GLU A 141 16.56 -4.84 -7.77
C GLU A 141 17.81 -5.09 -6.92
N ASN A 142 17.64 -5.24 -5.60
CA ASN A 142 18.73 -5.54 -4.70
C ASN A 142 19.44 -6.86 -5.05
N LEU A 143 18.71 -7.87 -5.50
CA LEU A 143 19.33 -9.12 -5.99
C LEU A 143 20.27 -8.87 -7.18
N PHE A 144 19.87 -8.06 -8.16
CA PHE A 144 20.71 -7.75 -9.33
C PHE A 144 21.96 -6.92 -8.99
N PHE A 145 21.92 -6.09 -7.96
CA PHE A 145 23.09 -5.34 -7.51
C PHE A 145 24.01 -6.17 -6.60
N VAL A 146 23.45 -6.93 -5.66
CA VAL A 146 24.22 -7.62 -4.61
C VAL A 146 24.96 -8.85 -5.13
N LEU A 147 24.35 -9.63 -6.04
CA LEU A 147 25.00 -10.83 -6.58
C LEU A 147 26.38 -10.53 -7.22
N PRO A 148 26.52 -9.52 -8.10
CA PRO A 148 27.84 -9.13 -8.60
C PRO A 148 28.62 -8.19 -7.67
N GLY A 149 27.93 -7.42 -6.81
CA GLY A 149 28.53 -6.35 -6.00
C GLY A 149 29.00 -6.75 -4.60
N GLY A 150 28.65 -7.94 -4.11
CA GLY A 150 29.12 -8.46 -2.82
C GLY A 150 28.30 -8.01 -1.60
N LEU A 151 28.72 -8.48 -0.42
CA LEU A 151 28.00 -8.28 0.84
C LEU A 151 27.98 -6.83 1.31
N ASP A 152 29.08 -6.09 1.14
CA ASP A 152 29.18 -4.68 1.59
C ASP A 152 28.16 -3.80 0.87
N LEU A 153 28.02 -3.99 -0.45
CA LEU A 153 26.97 -3.34 -1.23
C LEU A 153 25.58 -3.77 -0.75
N GLY A 154 25.40 -5.06 -0.42
CA GLY A 154 24.16 -5.57 0.15
C GLY A 154 23.76 -4.89 1.45
N PHE A 155 24.69 -4.69 2.38
CA PHE A 155 24.43 -3.96 3.62
C PHE A 155 24.09 -2.49 3.35
N ALA A 156 24.82 -1.82 2.47
CA ALA A 156 24.53 -0.43 2.12
C ALA A 156 23.14 -0.27 1.50
N ARG A 157 22.75 -1.16 0.58
CA ARG A 157 21.45 -1.14 -0.07
C ARG A 157 20.31 -1.53 0.89
N ALA A 158 20.55 -2.50 1.77
CA ALA A 158 19.59 -2.88 2.81
C ALA A 158 19.29 -1.72 3.76
N ALA A 159 20.29 -0.91 4.10
CA ALA A 159 20.15 0.23 5.00
C ALA A 159 19.59 1.48 4.30
N LEU A 160 19.87 1.67 3.01
CA LEU A 160 19.58 2.92 2.30
C LEU A 160 18.56 2.75 1.18
N SER A 161 18.87 1.95 0.16
CA SER A 161 18.05 1.82 -1.05
C SER A 161 16.69 1.17 -0.80
N ILE A 162 16.64 0.08 -0.01
CA ILE A 162 15.38 -0.62 0.27
C ILE A 162 14.39 0.28 1.03
N PRO A 163 14.79 0.96 2.13
CA PRO A 163 13.93 1.93 2.82
C PRO A 163 13.48 3.08 1.93
N LEU A 164 14.34 3.58 1.03
CA LEU A 164 13.96 4.61 0.06
C LEU A 164 12.79 4.14 -0.81
N HIS A 165 12.93 2.99 -1.48
CA HIS A 165 11.87 2.49 -2.35
C HIS A 165 10.57 2.29 -1.60
N VAL A 166 10.62 1.69 -0.39
CA VAL A 166 9.44 1.49 0.44
C VAL A 166 8.80 2.83 0.81
N GLY A 167 9.58 3.84 1.18
CA GLY A 167 9.09 5.19 1.43
C GLY A 167 8.45 5.84 0.20
N CYS A 168 9.08 5.75 -0.97
CA CYS A 168 8.55 6.27 -2.23
C CYS A 168 7.25 5.56 -2.65
N GLY A 169 7.18 4.25 -2.44
CA GLY A 169 5.99 3.44 -2.62
C GLY A 169 4.86 3.88 -1.69
N ALA A 170 5.14 4.03 -0.39
CA ALA A 170 4.17 4.50 0.59
C ALA A 170 3.66 5.92 0.28
N LEU A 171 4.56 6.81 -0.14
CA LEU A 171 4.22 8.17 -0.58
C LEU A 171 3.26 8.14 -1.77
N SER A 172 3.62 7.39 -2.82
CA SER A 172 2.77 7.20 -4.00
C SER A 172 1.41 6.61 -3.63
N GLY A 173 1.39 5.58 -2.78
CA GLY A 173 0.19 4.95 -2.26
C GLY A 173 -0.74 5.90 -1.52
N ALA A 174 -0.19 6.77 -0.67
CA ALA A 174 -0.96 7.79 0.03
C ALA A 174 -1.71 8.73 -0.93
N TRP A 175 -1.07 9.08 -2.05
CA TRP A 175 -1.66 9.97 -3.05
C TRP A 175 -2.65 9.26 -3.97
N VAL A 176 -2.40 7.99 -4.32
CA VAL A 176 -3.37 7.15 -5.04
C VAL A 176 -4.65 6.97 -4.21
N ALA A 177 -4.54 6.70 -2.91
CA ALA A 177 -5.71 6.59 -2.03
C ALA A 177 -6.50 7.89 -1.95
N ARG A 178 -5.82 9.03 -1.74
CA ARG A 178 -6.48 10.35 -1.77
C ARG A 178 -7.23 10.56 -3.09
N ALA A 179 -6.59 10.28 -4.22
CA ALA A 179 -7.19 10.43 -5.53
C ALA A 179 -8.40 9.50 -5.75
N HIS A 180 -8.34 8.26 -5.25
CA HIS A 180 -9.40 7.26 -5.35
C HIS A 180 -10.63 7.64 -4.51
N PHE A 181 -10.41 8.08 -3.26
CA PHE A 181 -11.50 8.47 -2.35
C PHE A 181 -11.95 9.95 -2.50
N GLY A 182 -11.51 10.62 -3.57
CA GLY A 182 -11.97 11.97 -3.92
C GLY A 182 -11.39 13.10 -3.05
N LEU A 183 -10.30 12.85 -2.33
CA LEU A 183 -9.58 13.86 -1.57
C LEU A 183 -8.52 14.54 -2.45
N SER A 184 -8.43 15.87 -2.37
CA SER A 184 -7.37 16.70 -2.98
C SER A 184 -7.39 16.90 -4.51
N GLY A 185 -8.54 16.76 -5.18
CA GLY A 185 -8.65 16.99 -6.62
C GLY A 185 -7.89 15.91 -7.39
N SER A 186 -8.60 14.82 -7.71
CA SER A 186 -8.06 13.51 -8.11
C SER A 186 -6.83 13.58 -9.05
N SER A 187 -6.90 14.33 -10.15
CA SER A 187 -5.79 14.43 -11.11
C SER A 187 -4.54 15.12 -10.56
N LYS A 188 -4.69 16.15 -9.71
CA LYS A 188 -3.55 16.87 -9.12
C LYS A 188 -2.86 16.01 -8.07
N ALA A 189 -3.64 15.36 -7.20
CA ALA A 189 -3.13 14.42 -6.20
C ALA A 189 -2.26 13.32 -6.84
N MET A 190 -2.71 12.79 -7.98
CA MET A 190 -1.98 11.78 -8.74
C MET A 190 -0.62 12.27 -9.24
N VAL A 191 -0.58 13.46 -9.85
CA VAL A 191 0.67 14.05 -10.36
C VAL A 191 1.64 14.36 -9.22
N TYR A 192 1.15 14.88 -8.09
CA TYR A 192 2.00 15.18 -6.93
C TYR A 192 2.65 13.93 -6.35
N GLY A 193 1.90 12.83 -6.20
CA GLY A 193 2.46 11.57 -5.69
C GLY A 193 3.60 11.05 -6.53
N LEU A 194 3.42 10.99 -7.84
CA LEU A 194 4.44 10.51 -8.78
C LEU A 194 5.68 11.43 -8.78
N LEU A 195 5.48 12.75 -8.94
CA LEU A 195 6.60 13.69 -9.02
C LEU A 195 7.37 13.77 -7.70
N ALA A 196 6.68 13.72 -6.55
CA ALA A 196 7.34 13.73 -5.25
C ALA A 196 8.17 12.44 -5.04
N ALA A 197 7.61 11.26 -5.32
CA ALA A 197 8.37 10.00 -5.24
C ALA A 197 9.58 10.00 -6.18
N SER A 198 9.39 10.46 -7.42
CA SER A 198 10.47 10.56 -8.43
C SER A 198 11.57 11.53 -7.99
N LEU A 199 11.21 12.64 -7.34
CA LEU A 199 12.14 13.62 -6.80
C LEU A 199 12.96 13.02 -5.64
N PHE A 200 12.32 12.40 -4.66
CA PHE A 200 13.03 11.74 -3.55
C PHE A 200 13.98 10.65 -4.05
N HIS A 201 13.52 9.81 -4.97
CA HIS A 201 14.33 8.76 -5.56
C HIS A 201 15.49 9.35 -6.39
N GLY A 202 15.23 10.35 -7.24
CA GLY A 202 16.25 10.98 -8.07
C GLY A 202 17.33 11.71 -7.25
N VAL A 203 16.96 12.44 -6.20
CA VAL A 203 17.94 13.10 -5.30
C VAL A 203 18.78 12.05 -4.58
N PHE A 204 18.16 10.96 -4.10
CA PHE A 204 18.91 9.85 -3.48
C PHE A 204 19.90 9.23 -4.47
N ASN A 205 19.45 8.87 -5.68
CA ASN A 205 20.31 8.25 -6.68
C ASN A 205 21.45 9.17 -7.10
N LEU A 206 21.17 10.47 -7.27
CA LEU A 206 22.21 11.45 -7.53
C LEU A 206 23.22 11.48 -6.38
N ALA A 207 22.77 11.55 -5.13
CA ALA A 207 23.65 11.57 -3.95
C ALA A 207 24.56 10.35 -3.88
N VAL A 208 24.04 9.13 -4.09
CA VAL A 208 24.87 7.91 -4.05
C VAL A 208 25.74 7.72 -5.29
N SER A 209 25.41 8.38 -6.42
CA SER A 209 26.15 8.25 -7.69
C SER A 209 27.35 9.20 -7.86
N LEU A 210 27.39 10.31 -7.11
CA LEU A 210 28.41 11.36 -7.30
C LEU A 210 29.78 10.97 -6.71
N ASP A 211 29.83 10.75 -5.40
CA ASP A 211 31.07 10.47 -4.67
C ASP A 211 30.73 9.76 -3.35
N PHE A 212 30.83 8.43 -3.34
CA PHE A 212 30.59 7.61 -2.17
C PHE A 212 31.90 7.38 -1.40
N PRO A 213 31.98 7.65 -0.08
CA PRO A 213 30.86 7.88 0.85
C PRO A 213 30.56 9.37 1.16
N ARG A 214 31.21 10.32 0.48
CA ARG A 214 31.09 11.77 0.78
C ARG A 214 29.65 12.27 0.86
N PHE A 215 28.77 11.77 -0.01
CA PHE A 215 27.36 12.18 -0.09
C PHE A 215 26.37 11.26 0.64
N VAL A 216 26.84 10.27 1.41
CA VAL A 216 25.98 9.43 2.28
C VAL A 216 25.12 10.25 3.25
N PRO A 217 25.62 11.34 3.88
CA PRO A 217 24.78 12.18 4.74
C PRO A 217 23.57 12.75 4.00
N LEU A 218 23.71 13.14 2.73
CA LEU A 218 22.60 13.64 1.91
C LEU A 218 21.57 12.54 1.62
N ALA A 219 22.02 11.33 1.26
CA ALA A 219 21.14 10.18 1.07
C ALA A 219 20.36 9.85 2.36
N PHE A 220 21.02 9.94 3.52
CA PHE A 220 20.36 9.74 4.82
C PHE A 220 19.35 10.86 5.14
N MET A 221 19.68 12.13 4.88
CA MET A 221 18.74 13.25 5.05
C MET A 221 17.49 13.07 4.18
N VAL A 222 17.67 12.61 2.94
CA VAL A 222 16.58 12.27 2.01
C VAL A 222 15.67 11.19 2.60
N LEU A 223 16.24 10.11 3.15
CA LEU A 223 15.47 9.04 3.81
C LEU A 223 14.69 9.55 5.02
N VAL A 224 15.31 10.36 5.87
CA VAL A 224 14.68 10.94 7.06
C VAL A 224 13.53 11.85 6.65
N ALA A 225 13.73 12.75 5.68
CA ALA A 225 12.69 13.63 5.17
C ALA A 225 11.52 12.85 4.56
N LEU A 226 11.82 11.81 3.77
CA LEU A 226 10.81 10.91 3.21
C LEU A 226 10.03 10.17 4.30
N ALA A 227 10.71 9.66 5.33
CA ALA A 227 10.08 8.98 6.45
C ALA A 227 9.12 9.91 7.21
N PHE A 228 9.54 11.14 7.55
CA PHE A 228 8.66 12.11 8.20
C PHE A 228 7.44 12.47 7.34
N LEU A 229 7.65 12.66 6.03
CA LEU A 229 6.55 12.92 5.10
C LEU A 229 5.55 11.75 5.07
N VAL A 230 6.03 10.53 4.89
CA VAL A 230 5.19 9.32 4.86
C VAL A 230 4.44 9.15 6.17
N LEU A 231 5.10 9.30 7.32
CA LEU A 231 4.46 9.22 8.63
C LEU A 231 3.35 10.28 8.80
N GLY A 232 3.60 11.51 8.35
CA GLY A 232 2.59 12.58 8.34
C GLY A 232 1.40 12.24 7.45
N LEU A 233 1.64 11.67 6.27
CA LEU A 233 0.57 11.27 5.34
C LEU A 233 -0.24 10.09 5.88
N VAL A 234 0.41 9.10 6.50
CA VAL A 234 -0.24 7.96 7.16
C VAL A 234 -1.08 8.42 8.34
N HIS A 235 -0.54 9.31 9.18
CA HIS A 235 -1.29 9.90 10.30
C HIS A 235 -2.52 10.69 9.82
N SER A 236 -2.36 11.48 8.76
CA SER A 236 -3.47 12.19 8.12
C SER A 236 -4.52 11.24 7.56
N ALA A 237 -4.11 10.14 6.93
CA ALA A 237 -5.02 9.13 6.39
C ALA A 237 -5.83 8.46 7.51
N ARG A 238 -5.17 7.98 8.58
CA ARG A 238 -5.82 7.35 9.73
C ARG A 238 -6.86 8.27 10.39
N ARG A 239 -6.54 9.55 10.56
CA ARG A 239 -7.51 10.53 11.09
C ARG A 239 -8.73 10.68 10.18
N ALA A 240 -8.51 10.74 8.87
CA ALA A 240 -9.59 10.82 7.91
C ALA A 240 -10.46 9.56 7.92
N ASP A 241 -9.87 8.37 8.05
CA ASP A 241 -10.61 7.12 8.13
C ASP A 241 -11.43 6.98 9.41
N GLN A 242 -10.92 7.44 10.56
CA GLN A 242 -11.70 7.52 11.80
C GLN A 242 -12.95 8.39 11.65
N VAL A 243 -12.80 9.58 11.05
CA VAL A 243 -13.94 10.49 10.79
C VAL A 243 -14.92 9.89 9.79
N ARG A 244 -14.43 9.27 8.71
CA ARG A 244 -15.26 8.60 7.70
C ARG A 244 -15.99 7.39 8.27
N GLY A 245 -15.34 6.63 9.15
CA GLY A 245 -15.93 5.48 9.86
C GLY A 245 -17.07 5.91 10.75
N ALA A 246 -16.84 6.88 11.64
CA ALA A 246 -17.87 7.44 12.51
C ALA A 246 -19.08 8.00 11.73
N ALA A 247 -18.84 8.67 10.60
CA ALA A 247 -19.91 9.17 9.74
C ALA A 247 -20.69 8.05 9.02
N ARG A 248 -20.07 6.89 8.74
CA ARG A 248 -20.78 5.72 8.18
C ARG A 248 -21.68 5.06 9.22
N GLU A 249 -21.23 4.96 10.47
CA GLU A 249 -22.01 4.41 11.58
C GLU A 249 -23.17 5.33 12.00
N ALA A 250 -22.98 6.65 11.94
CA ALA A 250 -24.02 7.64 12.25
C ALA A 250 -25.11 7.75 11.17
N ARG A 251 -24.90 7.19 9.97
CA ARG A 251 -25.93 7.18 8.91
C ARG A 251 -26.91 6.04 9.21
N PRO A 252 -28.21 6.33 9.45
CA PRO A 252 -29.20 5.27 9.59
C PRO A 252 -29.17 4.37 8.36
N GLY A 253 -29.05 3.05 8.57
CA GLY A 253 -28.99 2.09 7.47
C GLY A 253 -30.24 2.14 6.60
N LYS A 254 -30.14 1.78 5.31
CA LYS A 254 -31.30 1.71 4.41
C LYS A 254 -32.43 0.83 4.97
N ILE A 255 -32.06 -0.23 5.71
CA ILE A 255 -32.98 -1.11 6.43
C ILE A 255 -33.70 -0.34 7.54
N PHE A 256 -32.99 0.46 8.34
CA PHE A 256 -33.59 1.28 9.39
C PHE A 256 -34.56 2.34 8.82
N ILE A 257 -34.20 2.99 7.70
CA ILE A 257 -35.11 3.95 7.04
C ILE A 257 -36.34 3.24 6.47
N PHE A 258 -36.17 2.05 5.90
CA PHE A 258 -37.26 1.24 5.37
C PHE A 258 -38.19 0.72 6.48
N GLU A 259 -37.64 0.20 7.58
CA GLU A 259 -38.40 -0.24 8.75
C GLU A 259 -39.14 0.92 9.42
N MET A 260 -38.49 2.09 9.54
CA MET A 260 -39.15 3.31 10.01
C MET A 260 -40.30 3.72 9.07
N GLY A 261 -40.08 3.64 7.74
CA GLY A 261 -41.10 3.92 6.73
C GLY A 261 -42.30 2.96 6.80
N LEU A 262 -42.05 1.67 7.01
CA LEU A 262 -43.07 0.65 7.24
C LEU A 262 -43.84 0.89 8.54
N ALA A 263 -43.14 1.20 9.63
CA ALA A 263 -43.75 1.50 10.92
C ALA A 263 -44.68 2.73 10.83
N LEU A 264 -44.25 3.80 10.15
CA LEU A 264 -45.07 4.99 9.93
C LEU A 264 -46.29 4.72 9.04
N SER A 265 -46.19 3.82 8.07
CA SER A 265 -47.34 3.45 7.22
C SER A 265 -48.34 2.57 7.98
N PHE A 266 -47.90 1.68 8.87
CA PHE A 266 -48.81 0.98 9.78
C PHE A 266 -49.52 1.92 10.76
N ILE A 267 -48.84 2.95 11.27
CA ILE A 267 -49.46 3.99 12.12
C ILE A 267 -50.54 4.74 11.34
N GLY A 268 -50.25 5.14 10.09
CA GLY A 268 -51.22 5.83 9.23
C GLY A 268 -52.46 4.98 8.93
N ILE A 269 -52.28 3.69 8.61
CA ILE A 269 -53.38 2.75 8.35
C ILE A 269 -54.20 2.50 9.62
N GLY A 270 -53.54 2.31 10.77
CA GLY A 270 -54.18 2.13 12.06
C GLY A 270 -55.03 3.33 12.45
N ALA A 271 -54.49 4.55 12.32
CA ALA A 271 -55.22 5.79 12.59
C ALA A 271 -56.42 5.98 11.64
N GLY A 272 -56.26 5.64 10.35
CA GLY A 272 -57.34 5.73 9.36
C GLY A 272 -58.49 4.74 9.62
N LEU A 273 -58.18 3.49 9.99
CA LEU A 273 -59.17 2.48 10.38
C LEU A 273 -59.91 2.87 11.67
N GLN A 274 -59.18 3.43 12.65
CA GLN A 274 -59.77 3.91 13.90
C GLN A 274 -60.71 5.10 13.65
N PHE A 275 -60.30 6.07 12.83
CA PHE A 275 -61.17 7.19 12.42
C PHE A 275 -62.43 6.72 11.68
N TYR A 276 -62.28 5.75 10.76
CA TYR A 276 -63.41 5.15 10.04
C TYR A 276 -64.41 4.47 10.98
N GLN A 277 -63.92 3.71 11.97
CA GLN A 277 -64.78 3.03 12.94
C GLN A 277 -65.43 3.99 13.95
N TRP A 278 -64.77 5.08 14.33
CA TRP A 278 -65.34 6.16 15.15
C TRP A 278 -66.57 6.78 14.51
N ASN A 279 -66.44 7.18 13.24
CA ASN A 279 -67.52 7.78 12.47
C ASN A 279 -68.77 6.87 12.37
N ARG A 280 -68.61 5.57 12.59
CA ARG A 280 -69.68 4.57 12.46
C ARG A 280 -70.32 4.13 13.78
N THR A 281 -69.60 4.19 14.91
CA THR A 281 -70.01 3.51 16.15
C THR A 281 -70.08 4.38 17.40
N GLY A 282 -69.44 5.56 17.42
CA GLY A 282 -69.57 6.53 18.53
C GLY A 282 -69.11 6.06 19.93
N THR A 283 -68.33 4.99 20.06
CA THR A 283 -67.83 4.48 21.35
C THR A 283 -66.54 5.17 21.81
N GLU A 284 -66.14 5.06 23.08
CA GLU A 284 -65.00 5.80 23.70
C GLU A 284 -63.61 5.19 23.34
N TRP A 285 -62.68 6.03 22.85
CA TRP A 285 -61.44 5.62 22.11
C TRP A 285 -60.15 5.56 22.94
N ILE A 286 -60.22 5.71 24.25
CA ILE A 286 -59.02 5.94 25.06
C ILE A 286 -58.14 4.68 25.16
N LEU A 287 -58.74 3.50 25.31
CA LEU A 287 -58.00 2.27 25.56
C LEU A 287 -57.20 1.77 24.34
N PRO A 288 -57.74 1.74 23.09
CA PRO A 288 -56.96 1.33 21.91
C PRO A 288 -55.82 2.30 21.58
N MET A 289 -56.02 3.60 21.83
CA MET A 289 -54.98 4.61 21.60
C MET A 289 -53.81 4.41 22.57
N LEU A 290 -54.10 4.20 23.86
CA LEU A 290 -53.08 3.91 24.87
C LEU A 290 -52.29 2.63 24.57
N LEU A 291 -52.96 1.57 24.08
CA LEU A 291 -52.30 0.33 23.69
C LEU A 291 -51.38 0.50 22.48
N THR A 292 -51.79 1.31 21.50
CA THR A 292 -50.98 1.61 20.32
C THR A 292 -49.73 2.42 20.70
N VAL A 293 -49.89 3.44 21.54
CA VAL A 293 -48.77 4.24 22.06
C VAL A 293 -47.83 3.39 22.92
N ALA A 294 -48.35 2.52 23.79
CA ALA A 294 -47.55 1.61 24.60
C ALA A 294 -46.73 0.62 23.73
N GLY A 295 -47.34 0.07 22.67
CA GLY A 295 -46.65 -0.80 21.72
C GLY A 295 -45.51 -0.09 20.97
N LEU A 296 -45.72 1.16 20.57
CA LEU A 296 -44.70 1.99 19.93
C LEU A 296 -43.54 2.33 20.87
N LEU A 297 -43.83 2.64 22.13
CA LEU A 297 -42.80 2.88 23.15
C LEU A 297 -41.97 1.62 23.44
N ALA A 298 -42.61 0.44 23.47
CA ALA A 298 -41.92 -0.83 23.65
C ALA A 298 -40.99 -1.16 22.47
N LEU A 299 -41.40 -0.86 21.23
CA LEU A 299 -40.59 -1.06 20.02
C LEU A 299 -39.41 -0.06 19.93
N ALA A 300 -39.64 1.20 20.31
CA ALA A 300 -38.58 2.20 20.42
C ALA A 300 -37.55 1.85 21.52
N ALA A 301 -37.99 1.19 22.61
CA ALA A 301 -37.11 0.72 23.66
C ALA A 301 -36.31 -0.54 23.26
N SER A 302 -36.86 -1.43 22.44
CA SER A 302 -36.15 -2.64 21.97
C SER A 302 -35.05 -2.32 20.96
N THR A 303 -35.27 -1.33 20.10
CA THR A 303 -34.26 -0.87 19.13
C THR A 303 -33.05 -0.19 19.79
N ARG A 304 -33.24 0.50 20.93
CA ARG A 304 -32.12 1.03 21.74
C ARG A 304 -31.24 -0.04 22.38
N LYS A 305 -31.77 -1.24 22.66
CA LYS A 305 -30.99 -2.36 23.23
C LYS A 305 -30.19 -3.15 22.18
N GLY A 306 -30.50 -2.99 20.89
CA GLY A 306 -29.79 -3.64 19.78
C GLY A 306 -28.54 -2.89 19.30
N SER A 307 -28.43 -1.58 19.58
CA SER A 307 -27.21 -0.80 19.37
C SER A 307 -26.30 -0.96 20.58
N GLY A 308 -25.42 -1.97 20.56
CA GLY A 308 -24.47 -2.24 21.63
C GLY A 308 -23.61 -1.01 21.98
N PHE A 309 -24.06 -0.25 22.98
CA PHE A 309 -23.31 0.84 23.61
C PHE A 309 -22.88 0.45 25.04
N ASP A 310 -22.89 -0.85 25.37
CA ASP A 310 -22.39 -1.39 26.63
C ASP A 310 -21.18 -2.29 26.36
N ARG A 311 -20.02 -1.65 26.14
CA ARG A 311 -18.70 -2.22 26.48
C ARG A 311 -17.66 -1.09 26.58
N MET A 312 -17.84 -0.23 27.58
CA MET A 312 -16.76 0.52 28.22
C MET A 312 -16.96 0.44 29.73
N GLN A 313 -16.46 -0.64 30.31
CA GLN A 313 -15.86 -0.69 31.65
C GLN A 313 -14.59 -1.53 31.54
#